data_AF-A0A7X4B7G5-F1
#
_entry.id   AF-A0A7X4B7G5-F1
#
_cell.length_a   1.000
_cell.length_b   1.000
_cell.length_c   1.000
_cell.angle_alpha   90.00
_cell.angle_beta   90.00
_cell.angle_gamma   90.00
#
_symmetry.space_group_name_H-M   'P 1'
#
loop_
_entity.id
_entity.type
_entity.pdbx_description
1 polymer ?
#
loop_
_entity_poly.entity_id
_entity_poly.type
_entity_poly.pdbx_seq_one_letter_code
_entity_poly.pdbx_strand_id
1 'polypeptide(L)'
;MQVQYVELRSLDLDIFEPLGINCDQLHFLEAFVIFCLLQESPRIDAAERQAIDSNEINTAHYGRDPALKLTQGQKQVSLQEWGQEILHEMQAICEILDEANSCDDYSAALRQQAAAMEEAALTPSARILHEMRATEEGFFEMASRHSRIHQTRVCKHALSPQDTEFFTDAVQQSVKKQLEIEASDTVSFDEFLENYFQETLPEKAVTV
;
A
#
# COMPACT_ATOMS: atom_id res chain seq x y z
N MET A 1 4.31 -13.99 -20.64
CA MET A 1 4.79 -12.87 -19.79
C MET A 1 5.07 -13.45 -18.41
N GLN A 2 6.27 -13.28 -17.86
CA GLN A 2 6.58 -13.71 -16.49
C GLN A 2 6.32 -12.53 -15.53
N VAL A 3 5.97 -12.82 -14.28
CA VAL A 3 5.80 -11.79 -13.25
C VAL A 3 7.18 -11.31 -12.81
N GLN A 4 7.46 -10.01 -12.92
CA GLN A 4 8.74 -9.40 -12.54
C GLN A 4 8.73 -8.84 -11.11
N TYR A 5 7.61 -8.25 -10.68
CA TYR A 5 7.41 -7.70 -9.35
C TYR A 5 5.91 -7.69 -8.98
N VAL A 6 5.61 -7.43 -7.71
CA VAL A 6 4.25 -7.24 -7.19
C VAL A 6 4.07 -5.77 -6.79
N GLU A 7 2.97 -5.15 -7.22
CA GLU A 7 2.56 -3.80 -6.81
C GLU A 7 1.44 -3.90 -5.77
N LEU A 8 1.70 -3.44 -4.54
CA LEU A 8 0.67 -3.33 -3.50
C LEU A 8 -0.05 -2.00 -3.63
N ARG A 9 -1.38 -2.04 -3.80
CA ARG A 9 -2.23 -0.86 -4.08
C ARG A 9 -3.27 -0.55 -3.02
N SER A 10 -3.32 -1.34 -1.95
CA SER A 10 -4.35 -1.25 -0.90
C SER A 10 -3.98 -0.31 0.25
N LEU A 11 -2.87 0.43 0.14
CA LEU A 11 -2.39 1.33 1.18
C LEU A 11 -3.02 2.71 1.03
N ASP A 12 -3.64 3.18 2.10
CA ASP A 12 -4.06 4.56 2.24
C ASP A 12 -2.87 5.47 2.57
N LEU A 13 -2.99 6.75 2.23
CA LEU A 13 -2.02 7.76 2.66
C LEU A 13 -2.10 7.99 4.17
N ASP A 14 -0.97 7.91 4.86
CA ASP A 14 -0.88 8.31 6.25
C ASP A 14 -0.86 9.85 6.35
N ILE A 15 -1.95 10.41 6.86
CA ILE A 15 -2.11 11.86 7.02
C ILE A 15 -1.11 12.48 8.01
N PHE A 16 -0.57 11.68 8.92
CA PHE A 16 0.40 12.12 9.91
C PHE A 16 1.82 12.20 9.35
N GLU A 17 2.08 11.57 8.20
CA GLU A 17 3.40 11.50 7.59
C GLU A 17 3.54 12.48 6.41
N PRO A 18 4.63 13.25 6.35
CA PRO A 18 4.81 14.25 5.28
C PRO A 18 4.98 13.62 3.89
N LEU A 19 5.41 12.37 3.81
CA LEU A 19 5.55 11.60 2.58
C LEU A 19 4.34 10.66 2.34
N GLY A 20 3.33 10.69 3.21
CA GLY A 20 2.17 9.81 3.15
C GLY A 20 2.44 8.36 3.59
N ILE A 21 3.68 8.03 3.96
CA ILE A 21 4.12 6.73 4.46
C ILE A 21 5.42 6.92 5.28
N ASN A 22 5.71 6.02 6.21
CA ASN A 22 6.96 6.01 6.99
C ASN A 22 7.74 4.69 6.87
N CYS A 23 8.97 4.68 7.40
CA CYS A 23 9.84 3.51 7.35
C CYS A 23 9.27 2.30 8.08
N ASP A 24 8.59 2.49 9.21
CA ASP A 24 7.99 1.39 9.98
C ASP A 24 6.92 0.66 9.15
N GLN A 25 6.10 1.41 8.42
CA GLN A 25 5.14 0.84 7.47
C GLN A 25 5.85 0.06 6.36
N LEU A 26 6.94 0.60 5.79
CA LEU A 26 7.70 -0.07 4.74
C LEU A 26 8.36 -1.37 5.23
N HIS A 27 9.00 -1.36 6.40
CA HIS A 27 9.62 -2.55 6.98
C HIS A 27 8.58 -3.64 7.29
N PHE A 28 7.40 -3.24 7.81
CA PHE A 28 6.31 -4.19 8.01
C PHE A 28 5.83 -4.80 6.69
N LEU A 29 5.63 -3.99 5.65
CA LEU A 29 5.17 -4.45 4.34
C LEU A 29 6.18 -5.36 3.66
N GLU A 30 7.47 -5.06 3.75
CA GLU A 30 8.54 -5.91 3.24
C GLU A 30 8.53 -7.27 3.93
N ALA A 31 8.50 -7.29 5.27
CA ALA A 31 8.40 -8.54 6.03
C ALA A 31 7.11 -9.30 5.71
N PHE A 32 5.98 -8.61 5.52
CA PHE A 32 4.70 -9.21 5.19
C PHE A 32 4.69 -9.84 3.78
N VAL A 33 5.30 -9.19 2.79
CA VAL A 33 5.43 -9.75 1.43
C VAL A 33 6.34 -10.99 1.44
N ILE A 34 7.44 -10.96 2.19
CA ILE A 34 8.31 -12.13 2.36
C ILE A 34 7.57 -13.25 3.07
N PHE A 35 6.79 -12.94 4.10
CA PHE A 35 5.93 -13.90 4.77
C PHE A 35 4.97 -14.57 3.77
N CYS A 36 4.22 -13.79 2.98
CA CYS A 36 3.33 -14.32 1.96
C CYS A 36 4.05 -15.20 0.92
N LEU A 37 5.30 -14.87 0.57
CA LEU A 37 6.12 -15.68 -0.35
C LEU A 37 6.47 -17.06 0.22
N LEU A 38 6.65 -17.16 1.54
CA LEU A 38 7.05 -18.39 2.23
C LEU A 38 5.86 -19.29 2.60
N GLN A 39 4.66 -18.72 2.69
CA GLN A 39 3.46 -19.47 3.04
C GLN A 39 2.99 -20.38 1.89
N GLU A 40 2.40 -21.52 2.26
CA GLU A 40 1.67 -22.34 1.28
C GLU A 40 0.48 -21.55 0.73
N SER A 41 0.40 -21.44 -0.60
CA SER A 41 -0.71 -20.77 -1.29
C SER A 41 -1.35 -21.74 -2.30
N PRO A 42 -2.29 -22.60 -1.85
CA PRO A 42 -3.09 -23.42 -2.74
C PRO A 42 -3.88 -22.57 -3.74
N ARG A 43 -4.39 -23.22 -4.80
CA ARG A 43 -5.24 -22.52 -5.77
C ARG A 43 -6.53 -22.08 -5.10
N ILE A 44 -6.79 -20.77 -5.16
CA ILE A 44 -8.02 -20.15 -4.66
C ILE A 44 -9.20 -20.64 -5.51
N ASP A 45 -10.18 -21.25 -4.84
CA ASP A 45 -11.46 -21.62 -5.47
C ASP A 45 -12.49 -20.49 -5.39
N ALA A 46 -13.68 -20.70 -5.98
CA ALA A 46 -14.72 -19.66 -6.02
C ALA A 46 -15.27 -19.30 -4.64
N ALA A 47 -15.37 -20.27 -3.72
CA ALA A 47 -15.88 -20.04 -2.37
C ALA A 47 -14.84 -19.28 -1.53
N GLU A 48 -13.57 -19.66 -1.65
CA GLU A 48 -12.45 -18.97 -1.02
C GLU A 48 -12.32 -17.54 -1.54
N ARG A 49 -12.46 -17.32 -2.85
CA ARG A 49 -12.47 -15.97 -3.43
C ARG A 49 -13.55 -15.09 -2.81
N GLN A 50 -14.78 -15.61 -2.68
CA GLN A 50 -15.87 -14.88 -2.04
C GLN A 50 -15.57 -14.57 -0.56
N ALA A 51 -14.94 -15.50 0.16
CA ALA A 51 -14.54 -15.30 1.54
C ALA A 51 -13.46 -14.20 1.67
N ILE A 52 -12.44 -14.21 0.79
CA ILE A 52 -11.40 -13.17 0.73
C ILE A 52 -12.02 -11.79 0.48
N ASP A 53 -12.83 -11.66 -0.58
CA ASP A 53 -13.47 -10.39 -0.94
C ASP A 53 -14.36 -9.87 0.22
N SER A 54 -15.08 -10.78 0.89
CA SER A 54 -15.93 -10.44 2.05
C SER A 54 -15.11 -10.03 3.27
N ASN A 55 -14.00 -10.71 3.55
CA ASN A 55 -13.13 -10.38 4.67
C ASN A 55 -12.49 -9.01 4.50
N GLU A 56 -12.04 -8.68 3.28
CA GLU A 56 -11.47 -7.38 2.94
C GLU A 56 -12.47 -6.25 3.20
N ILE A 57 -13.68 -6.37 2.64
CA ILE A 57 -14.77 -5.38 2.82
C ILE A 57 -15.17 -5.26 4.30
N ASN A 58 -15.33 -6.37 5.01
CA ASN A 58 -15.71 -6.36 6.42
C ASN A 58 -14.63 -5.71 7.29
N THR A 59 -13.35 -5.96 6.99
CA THR A 59 -12.23 -5.33 7.69
C THR A 59 -12.19 -3.83 7.42
N ALA A 60 -12.41 -3.41 6.17
CA ALA A 60 -12.45 -2.00 5.81
C ALA A 60 -13.57 -1.23 6.54
N HIS A 61 -14.76 -1.82 6.66
CA HIS A 61 -15.91 -1.16 7.31
C HIS A 61 -15.94 -1.31 8.83
N TYR A 62 -15.53 -2.46 9.35
CA TYR A 62 -15.76 -2.87 10.74
C TYR A 62 -14.49 -3.33 11.45
N GLY A 63 -13.29 -3.18 10.86
CA GLY A 63 -12.05 -3.76 11.39
C GLY A 63 -11.61 -3.29 12.78
N ARG A 64 -12.23 -2.22 13.32
CA ARG A 64 -12.03 -1.76 14.71
C ARG A 64 -13.03 -2.34 15.70
N ASP A 65 -14.01 -3.13 15.26
CA ASP A 65 -14.95 -3.84 16.13
C ASP A 65 -14.27 -5.11 16.69
N PRO A 66 -14.03 -5.22 18.01
CA PRO A 66 -13.38 -6.39 18.61
C PRO A 66 -14.23 -7.68 18.47
N ALA A 67 -15.52 -7.56 18.15
CA ALA A 67 -16.38 -8.71 17.91
C ALA A 67 -16.35 -9.20 16.45
N LEU A 68 -15.64 -8.50 15.54
CA LEU A 68 -15.61 -8.85 14.13
C LEU A 68 -15.06 -10.27 13.90
N LYS A 69 -15.85 -11.07 13.19
CA LYS A 69 -15.47 -12.41 12.73
C LYS A 69 -15.26 -12.41 11.22
N LEU A 70 -14.22 -13.11 10.79
CA LEU A 70 -13.84 -13.32 9.40
C LEU A 70 -14.01 -14.80 9.03
N THR A 71 -14.11 -15.08 7.73
CA THR A 71 -14.26 -16.44 7.21
C THR A 71 -12.91 -17.02 6.81
N GLN A 72 -12.52 -18.14 7.42
CA GLN A 72 -11.32 -18.90 7.07
C GLN A 72 -11.73 -20.34 6.70
N GLY A 73 -11.80 -20.63 5.40
CA GLY A 73 -12.39 -21.87 4.90
C GLY A 73 -13.84 -22.02 5.38
N GLN A 74 -14.12 -23.07 6.16
CA GLN A 74 -15.46 -23.31 6.73
C GLN A 74 -15.65 -22.72 8.14
N LYS A 75 -14.64 -22.06 8.71
CA LYS A 75 -14.66 -21.54 10.08
C LYS A 75 -14.87 -20.03 10.10
N GLN A 76 -15.42 -19.56 11.22
CA GLN A 76 -15.43 -18.15 11.60
C GLN A 76 -14.34 -17.93 12.65
N VAL A 77 -13.47 -16.95 12.43
CA VAL A 77 -12.32 -16.63 13.29
C VAL A 77 -12.36 -15.15 13.69
N SER A 78 -11.88 -14.80 14.88
CA SER A 78 -11.74 -13.37 15.23
C SER A 78 -10.72 -12.71 14.31
N LEU A 79 -11.00 -11.49 13.86
CA LEU A 79 -9.98 -10.67 13.19
C LEU A 79 -8.76 -10.52 14.08
N GLN A 80 -8.97 -10.25 15.38
CA GLN A 80 -7.87 -10.04 16.33
C GLN A 80 -7.05 -11.32 16.54
N GLU A 81 -7.71 -12.45 16.78
CA GLU A 81 -7.02 -13.73 17.01
C GLU A 81 -6.20 -14.13 15.78
N TRP A 82 -6.84 -14.06 14.59
CA TRP A 82 -6.18 -14.47 13.35
C TRP A 82 -5.06 -13.50 12.94
N GLY A 83 -5.25 -12.20 13.14
CA GLY A 83 -4.21 -11.20 12.91
C GLY A 83 -3.00 -11.39 13.83
N GLN A 84 -3.22 -11.70 15.12
CA GLN A 84 -2.14 -12.00 16.06
C GLN A 84 -1.37 -13.27 15.69
N GLU A 85 -2.06 -14.31 15.22
CA GLU A 85 -1.41 -15.52 14.71
C GLU A 85 -0.46 -15.19 13.55
N ILE A 86 -0.93 -14.42 12.56
CA ILE A 86 -0.10 -13.99 11.42
C ILE A 86 1.11 -13.18 11.90
N LEU A 87 0.91 -12.19 12.78
CA LEU A 87 1.98 -11.35 13.30
C LEU A 87 3.01 -12.17 14.10
N HIS A 88 2.55 -13.18 14.85
CA HIS A 88 3.42 -14.09 15.57
C HIS A 88 4.28 -14.92 14.62
N GLU A 89 3.71 -15.46 13.53
CA GLU A 89 4.46 -16.22 12.54
C GLU A 89 5.48 -15.37 11.77
N MET A 90 5.25 -14.07 11.65
CA MET A 90 6.19 -13.12 11.04
C MET A 90 7.43 -12.84 11.91
N GLN A 91 7.41 -13.13 13.21
CA GLN A 91 8.48 -12.75 14.15
C GLN A 91 9.87 -13.25 13.70
N ALA A 92 9.97 -14.51 13.29
CA ALA A 92 11.24 -15.09 12.85
C ALA A 92 11.78 -14.43 11.56
N ILE A 93 10.90 -13.97 10.67
CA ILE A 93 11.29 -13.27 9.45
C ILE A 93 11.86 -11.90 9.81
N CYS A 94 11.19 -11.16 10.70
CA CYS A 94 11.67 -9.86 11.18
C CYS A 94 13.04 -9.97 11.87
N GLU A 95 13.26 -11.00 12.70
CA GLU A 95 14.55 -11.24 13.37
C GLU A 95 15.69 -11.50 12.38
N ILE A 96 15.43 -12.28 11.33
CA ILE A 96 16.43 -12.54 10.28
C ILE A 96 16.76 -11.26 9.50
N LEU A 97 15.75 -10.45 9.16
CA LEU A 97 15.94 -9.19 8.45
C LEU A 97 16.71 -8.18 9.32
N ASP A 98 16.41 -8.10 10.61
CA ASP A 98 17.12 -7.28 11.58
C ASP A 98 18.60 -7.69 11.69
N GLU A 99 18.89 -9.00 11.81
CA GLU A 99 20.26 -9.51 11.85
C GLU A 99 21.03 -9.17 10.56
N ALA A 100 20.42 -9.40 9.39
CA ALA A 100 21.05 -9.15 8.10
C ALA A 100 21.37 -7.66 7.86
N ASN A 101 20.55 -6.76 8.42
CA ASN A 101 20.71 -5.31 8.28
C ASN A 101 21.41 -4.65 9.48
N SER A 102 21.73 -5.41 10.53
CA SER A 102 22.29 -4.90 11.79
C SER A 102 21.43 -3.78 12.41
N CYS A 103 20.11 -3.96 12.42
CA CYS A 103 19.12 -3.03 12.96
C CYS A 103 18.08 -3.77 13.82
N ASP A 104 17.10 -3.05 14.38
CA ASP A 104 15.93 -3.62 15.05
C ASP A 104 14.61 -3.10 14.49
N ASP A 105 14.66 -2.52 13.28
CA ASP A 105 13.56 -1.78 12.66
C ASP A 105 12.40 -2.69 12.24
N TYR A 106 12.67 -3.92 11.77
CA TYR A 106 11.62 -4.85 11.34
C TYR A 106 10.85 -5.40 12.54
N SER A 107 11.57 -5.82 13.59
CA SER A 107 10.92 -6.24 14.83
C SER A 107 10.19 -5.08 15.52
N ALA A 108 10.71 -3.86 15.43
CA ALA A 108 10.01 -2.67 15.94
C ALA A 108 8.70 -2.42 15.19
N ALA A 109 8.73 -2.45 13.86
CA ALA A 109 7.55 -2.31 13.02
C ALA A 109 6.50 -3.40 13.32
N LEU A 110 6.92 -4.66 13.46
CA LEU A 110 6.03 -5.76 13.82
C LEU A 110 5.36 -5.56 15.18
N ARG A 111 6.13 -5.13 16.20
CA ARG A 111 5.58 -4.82 17.53
C ARG A 111 4.55 -3.70 17.49
N GLN A 112 4.74 -2.68 16.65
CA GLN A 112 3.74 -1.62 16.49
C GLN A 112 2.44 -2.15 15.90
N GLN A 113 2.49 -3.02 14.89
CA GLN A 113 1.29 -3.64 14.31
C GLN A 113 0.62 -4.60 15.29
N ALA A 114 1.39 -5.38 16.06
CA ALA A 114 0.85 -6.22 17.12
C ALA A 114 0.12 -5.41 18.18
N ALA A 115 0.68 -4.28 18.61
CA ALA A 115 0.01 -3.38 19.55
C ALA A 115 -1.29 -2.81 18.96
N ALA A 116 -1.31 -2.44 17.67
CA ALA A 116 -2.52 -1.95 17.01
C ALA A 116 -3.61 -3.03 16.82
N MET A 117 -3.20 -4.30 16.73
CA MET A 117 -4.10 -5.44 16.70
C MET A 117 -4.68 -5.74 18.10
N GLU A 118 -3.93 -5.52 19.18
CA GLU A 118 -4.43 -5.62 20.57
C GLU A 118 -5.34 -4.45 20.95
N GLU A 119 -4.94 -3.23 20.59
CA GLU A 119 -5.62 -1.98 20.92
C GLU A 119 -5.99 -1.20 19.65
N ALA A 120 -7.25 -1.35 19.22
CA ALA A 120 -7.77 -0.73 18.02
C ALA A 120 -7.64 0.81 18.01
N ALA A 121 -7.54 1.46 19.18
CA ALA A 121 -7.30 2.90 19.29
C ALA A 121 -5.96 3.36 18.71
N LEU A 122 -4.98 2.46 18.58
CA LEU A 122 -3.67 2.77 17.99
C LEU A 122 -3.67 2.77 16.46
N THR A 123 -4.71 2.21 15.83
CA THR A 123 -4.82 2.21 14.36
C THR A 123 -4.87 3.63 13.79
N PRO A 124 -4.30 3.88 12.59
CA PRO A 124 -4.36 5.21 11.96
C PRO A 124 -5.78 5.73 11.81
N SER A 125 -6.74 4.86 11.47
CA SER A 125 -8.15 5.24 11.35
C SER A 125 -8.77 5.68 12.68
N ALA A 126 -8.42 5.04 13.80
CA ALA A 126 -8.86 5.48 15.13
C ALA A 126 -8.22 6.81 15.54
N ARG A 127 -6.93 7.00 15.24
CA ARG A 127 -6.19 8.25 15.51
C ARG A 127 -6.79 9.43 14.76
N ILE A 128 -7.13 9.26 13.48
CA ILE A 128 -7.83 10.29 12.68
C ILE A 128 -9.14 10.69 13.35
N LEU A 129 -9.99 9.70 13.68
CA LEU A 129 -11.28 9.98 14.33
C LEU A 129 -11.12 10.61 15.71
N HIS A 130 -10.06 10.25 16.44
CA HIS A 130 -9.73 10.86 17.73
C HIS A 130 -9.33 12.33 17.58
N GLU A 131 -8.43 12.65 16.64
CA GLU A 131 -8.01 14.04 16.40
C GLU A 131 -9.19 14.91 15.94
N MET A 132 -10.02 14.40 15.01
CA MET A 132 -11.23 15.10 14.57
C MET A 132 -12.16 15.45 15.75
N ARG A 133 -12.37 14.51 16.69
CA ARG A 133 -13.17 14.76 17.89
C ARG A 133 -12.50 15.73 18.86
N ALA A 134 -11.19 15.62 19.06
CA ALA A 134 -10.45 16.42 20.02
C ALA A 134 -10.31 17.89 19.59
N THR A 135 -10.29 18.12 18.28
CA THR A 135 -10.16 19.46 17.68
C THR A 135 -11.50 20.06 17.26
N GLU A 136 -12.58 19.29 17.33
CA GLU A 136 -13.91 19.64 16.82
C GLU A 136 -13.90 20.00 15.32
N GLU A 137 -12.95 19.47 14.56
CA GLU A 137 -12.77 19.71 13.12
C GLU A 137 -13.48 18.64 12.27
N GLY A 138 -14.02 19.07 11.12
CA GLY A 138 -14.37 18.16 10.05
C GLY A 138 -13.13 17.56 9.38
N PHE A 139 -13.27 16.42 8.68
CA PHE A 139 -12.13 15.75 8.03
C PHE A 139 -11.36 16.69 7.08
N PHE A 140 -12.06 17.49 6.28
CA PHE A 140 -11.43 18.42 5.34
C PHE A 140 -10.57 19.48 6.04
N GLU A 141 -11.02 20.01 7.17
CA GLU A 141 -10.31 21.05 7.93
C GLU A 141 -9.03 20.45 8.54
N MET A 142 -9.16 19.31 9.19
CA MET A 142 -8.03 18.56 9.75
C MET A 142 -7.00 18.20 8.68
N ALA A 143 -7.46 17.67 7.54
CA ALA A 143 -6.58 17.29 6.42
C ALA A 143 -5.88 18.51 5.79
N SER A 144 -6.58 19.63 5.67
CA SER A 144 -6.01 20.89 5.18
C SER A 144 -4.93 21.42 6.13
N ARG A 145 -5.17 21.32 7.45
CA ARG A 145 -4.21 21.70 8.48
C ARG A 145 -2.94 20.85 8.42
N HIS A 146 -3.06 19.51 8.36
CA HIS A 146 -1.91 18.61 8.18
C HIS A 146 -1.16 18.89 6.88
N SER A 147 -1.87 19.12 5.77
CA SER A 147 -1.26 19.49 4.48
C SER A 147 -0.39 20.75 4.60
N ARG A 148 -0.85 21.77 5.34
CA ARG A 148 -0.07 23.01 5.57
C ARG A 148 1.16 22.78 6.45
N ILE A 149 1.04 21.92 7.46
CA ILE A 149 2.15 21.51 8.33
C ILE A 149 3.22 20.80 7.47
N HIS A 150 2.81 19.82 6.68
CA HIS A 150 3.70 19.03 5.81
C HIS A 150 4.37 19.90 4.75
N GLN A 151 3.61 20.77 4.08
CA GLN A 151 4.17 21.75 3.14
C GLN A 151 5.27 22.59 3.81
N THR A 152 5.00 23.11 5.01
CA THR A 152 5.96 23.94 5.74
C THR A 152 7.22 23.14 6.12
N ARG A 153 7.08 21.85 6.46
CA ARG A 153 8.21 20.97 6.75
C ARG A 153 9.04 20.67 5.50
N VAL A 154 8.39 20.29 4.40
CA VAL A 154 9.06 19.95 3.14
C VAL A 154 9.77 21.18 2.56
N CYS A 155 9.12 22.33 2.51
CA CYS A 155 9.71 23.55 1.94
C CYS A 155 10.90 24.10 2.76
N LYS A 156 11.06 23.70 4.02
CA LYS A 156 12.25 24.06 4.82
C LYS A 156 13.49 23.26 4.43
N HIS A 157 13.33 22.14 3.74
CA HIS A 157 14.44 21.35 3.27
C HIS A 157 14.88 21.84 1.90
N ALA A 158 16.02 22.54 1.85
CA ALA A 158 16.62 22.93 0.58
C ALA A 158 17.24 21.71 -0.09
N LEU A 159 17.00 21.55 -1.39
CA LEU A 159 17.68 20.54 -2.19
C LEU A 159 19.19 20.82 -2.21
N SER A 160 19.98 19.76 -2.29
CA SER A 160 21.40 19.91 -2.55
C SER A 160 21.63 20.49 -3.96
N PRO A 161 22.79 21.11 -4.24
CA PRO A 161 23.12 21.54 -5.60
C PRO A 161 23.07 20.38 -6.60
N GLN A 162 23.48 19.18 -6.18
CA GLN A 162 23.45 17.97 -7.01
C GLN A 162 22.02 17.55 -7.35
N ASP A 163 21.11 17.54 -6.37
CA ASP A 163 19.70 17.21 -6.62
C ASP A 163 19.03 18.26 -7.49
N THR A 164 19.36 19.53 -7.27
CA THR A 164 18.84 20.66 -8.07
C THR A 164 19.25 20.52 -9.53
N GLU A 165 20.52 20.18 -9.79
CA GLU A 165 21.02 19.93 -11.14
C GLU A 165 20.34 18.70 -11.76
N PHE A 166 20.23 17.60 -11.02
CA PHE A 166 19.53 16.39 -11.46
C PHE A 166 18.10 16.68 -11.91
N PHE A 167 17.31 17.37 -11.09
CA PHE A 167 15.92 17.70 -11.45
C PHE A 167 15.83 18.70 -12.62
N THR A 168 16.77 19.65 -12.71
CA THR A 168 16.82 20.59 -13.83
C THR A 168 17.06 19.88 -15.15
N ASP A 169 18.00 18.94 -15.18
CA ASP A 169 18.29 18.09 -16.34
C ASP A 169 17.11 17.16 -16.67
N ALA A 170 16.50 16.52 -15.66
CA ALA A 170 15.33 15.67 -15.84
C ALA A 170 14.14 16.42 -16.48
N VAL A 171 13.93 17.70 -16.15
CA VAL A 171 12.92 18.55 -16.81
C VAL A 171 13.24 18.72 -18.30
N GLN A 172 14.48 19.06 -18.64
CA GLN A 172 14.88 19.25 -20.04
C GLN A 172 14.75 17.96 -20.85
N GLN A 173 15.21 16.84 -20.27
CA GLN A 173 15.15 15.54 -20.93
C GLN A 173 13.73 15.04 -21.11
N SER A 174 12.85 15.20 -20.12
CA SER A 174 11.46 14.76 -20.23
C SER A 174 10.69 15.49 -21.32
N VAL A 175 10.86 16.82 -21.42
CA VAL A 175 10.25 17.63 -22.49
C VAL A 175 10.81 17.26 -23.86
N LYS A 176 12.15 17.10 -23.97
CA LYS A 176 12.77 16.69 -25.23
C LYS A 176 12.22 15.33 -25.69
N LYS A 177 12.15 14.35 -24.78
CA LYS A 177 11.64 13.00 -25.07
C LYS A 177 10.17 13.03 -25.46
N GLN A 178 9.35 13.85 -24.82
CA GLN A 178 7.96 14.05 -25.22
C GLN A 178 7.87 14.54 -26.67
N LEU A 179 8.61 15.61 -27.03
CA LEU A 179 8.61 16.15 -28.39
C LEU A 179 9.13 15.15 -29.43
N GLU A 180 10.11 14.33 -29.06
CA GLU A 180 10.62 13.26 -29.94
C GLU A 180 9.55 12.19 -30.18
N ILE A 181 8.78 11.79 -29.15
CA ILE A 181 7.66 10.85 -29.29
C ILE A 181 6.60 11.45 -30.22
N GLU A 182 6.15 12.67 -29.94
CA GLU A 182 5.13 13.37 -30.73
C GLU A 182 5.55 13.56 -32.20
N ALA A 183 6.84 13.85 -32.45
CA ALA A 183 7.37 13.97 -33.80
C ALA A 183 7.56 12.62 -34.52
N SER A 184 7.61 11.52 -33.77
CA SER A 184 7.76 10.15 -34.28
C SER A 184 6.43 9.44 -34.55
N ASP A 185 5.30 10.06 -34.21
CA ASP A 185 3.98 9.51 -34.50
C ASP A 185 3.78 9.38 -36.01
N THR A 186 3.50 8.15 -36.45
CA THR A 186 3.33 7.79 -37.86
C THR A 186 1.89 7.48 -38.24
N VAL A 187 1.02 7.34 -37.24
CA VAL A 187 -0.40 7.00 -37.37
C VAL A 187 -1.23 8.04 -36.62
N SER A 188 -2.49 8.17 -36.98
CA SER A 188 -3.43 8.95 -36.19
C SER A 188 -3.68 8.31 -34.82
N PHE A 189 -4.18 9.09 -33.87
CA PHE A 189 -4.54 8.55 -32.55
C PHE A 189 -5.62 7.47 -32.63
N ASP A 190 -6.58 7.59 -33.54
CA ASP A 190 -7.64 6.59 -33.75
C ASP A 190 -7.04 5.26 -34.24
N GLU A 191 -6.13 5.30 -35.22
CA GLU A 191 -5.43 4.11 -35.72
C GLU A 191 -4.53 3.48 -34.63
N PHE A 192 -3.86 4.31 -33.82
CA PHE A 192 -3.10 3.81 -32.67
C PHE A 192 -3.98 3.02 -31.70
N LEU A 193 -5.17 3.54 -31.36
CA LEU A 193 -6.10 2.84 -30.47
C LEU A 193 -6.60 1.52 -31.08
N GLU A 194 -6.94 1.52 -32.36
CA GLU A 194 -7.34 0.28 -33.06
C GLU A 194 -6.24 -0.78 -32.99
N ASN A 195 -4.98 -0.41 -33.28
CA ASN A 195 -3.84 -1.31 -33.21
C ASN A 195 -3.58 -1.80 -31.77
N TYR A 196 -3.62 -0.89 -30.80
CA TYR A 196 -3.39 -1.20 -29.38
C TYR A 196 -4.34 -2.29 -28.88
N PHE A 197 -5.64 -2.18 -29.19
CA PHE A 197 -6.64 -3.18 -28.77
C PHE A 197 -6.58 -4.47 -29.57
N GLN A 198 -6.07 -4.45 -30.81
CA GLN A 198 -5.83 -5.68 -31.58
C GLN A 198 -4.66 -6.50 -30.99
N GLU A 199 -3.60 -5.85 -30.53
CA GLU A 199 -2.44 -6.54 -29.94
C GLU A 199 -2.70 -7.05 -28.51
N THR A 200 -3.60 -6.41 -27.76
CA THR A 200 -3.89 -6.76 -26.36
C THR A 200 -5.10 -7.68 -26.16
N LEU A 201 -5.92 -7.90 -27.18
CA LEU A 201 -6.99 -8.90 -27.13
C LEU A 201 -6.44 -10.25 -27.62
N PRO A 202 -6.28 -11.28 -26.76
CA PRO A 202 -6.26 -12.64 -27.28
C PRO A 202 -7.53 -12.84 -28.11
N GLU A 203 -7.38 -13.36 -29.33
CA GLU A 203 -8.49 -13.69 -30.23
C GLU A 203 -9.68 -14.18 -29.40
N LYS A 204 -10.77 -13.42 -29.45
CA LYS A 204 -12.03 -13.80 -28.82
C LYS A 204 -12.29 -15.27 -29.12
N ALA A 205 -12.47 -16.07 -28.08
CA ALA A 205 -13.27 -17.28 -28.15
C ALA A 205 -14.72 -16.86 -28.48
N VAL A 206 -14.96 -16.46 -29.72
CA VAL A 206 -16.29 -16.41 -30.31
C VAL A 206 -16.57 -17.83 -30.78
N THR A 207 -17.25 -18.61 -29.95
CA THR A 207 -18.26 -19.52 -30.49
C THR A 207 -19.44 -19.54 -29.53
N VAL A 208 -20.62 -19.37 -30.15
CA VAL A 208 -21.97 -19.35 -29.59
C VAL A 208 -22.27 -20.61 -28.78
#